data_AF-A0A9X4EVR4-F1
#
_entry.id   AF-A0A9X4EVR4-F1
#
_cell.length_a   1.000
_cell.length_b   1.000
_cell.length_c   1.000
_cell.angle_alpha   90.00
_cell.angle_beta   90.00
_cell.angle_gamma   90.00
#
_symmetry.space_group_name_H-M   'P 1'
#
loop_
_entity.id
_entity.type
_entity.pdbx_description
1 polymer ?
#
loop_
_entity_poly.entity_id
_entity_poly.type
_entity_poly.pdbx_seq_one_letter_code
_entity_poly.pdbx_strand_id
1 'polypeptide(L)'
;MRKQVLLVVLITLFTSCTEGTKEYFEGYVYYKEKPLKGVVITEGHSEPNNVFSTTDSLGYFKLKRFSQTYADKLIFSKKGFKTDTVFLSRGRHSPPFYRLFLREQSDTLFMKRKE
;
A
#
# COMPACT_ATOMS: atom_id res chain seq x y z
N MET A 1 -33.48 9.73 34.83
CA MET A 1 -33.43 8.74 33.72
C MET A 1 -33.05 9.38 32.38
N ARG A 2 -33.75 10.41 31.87
CA ARG A 2 -33.40 11.12 30.60
C ARG A 2 -31.94 11.59 30.48
N LYS A 3 -31.36 12.16 31.55
CA LYS A 3 -29.96 12.63 31.56
C LYS A 3 -28.92 11.49 31.47
N GLN A 4 -29.24 10.31 32.02
CA GLN A 4 -28.35 9.15 31.96
C GLN A 4 -28.40 8.48 30.59
N VAL A 5 -29.56 8.44 29.94
CA VAL A 5 -29.69 7.98 28.54
C VAL A 5 -28.90 8.88 27.59
N LEU A 6 -28.95 10.21 27.79
CA LEU A 6 -28.18 11.16 26.99
C LEU A 6 -26.66 10.93 27.12
N LEU A 7 -26.20 10.59 28.33
CA LEU A 7 -24.79 10.32 28.61
C LEU A 7 -24.31 9.02 27.94
N VAL A 8 -25.14 7.99 27.93
CA VAL A 8 -24.84 6.70 27.26
C VAL A 8 -24.75 6.89 25.74
N VAL A 9 -25.66 7.66 25.13
CA VAL A 9 -25.62 7.99 23.70
C VAL A 9 -24.35 8.77 23.33
N LEU A 10 -23.94 9.71 24.19
CA LEU A 10 -22.72 10.51 23.98
C LEU A 10 -21.44 9.65 24.05
N ILE A 11 -21.38 8.66 24.95
CA ILE A 11 -20.23 7.75 25.08
C ILE A 11 -20.12 6.81 23.87
N THR A 12 -21.24 6.33 23.31
CA THR A 12 -21.22 5.45 22.12
C THR A 12 -20.76 6.15 20.83
N LEU A 13 -20.84 7.49 20.77
CA LEU A 13 -20.36 8.27 19.62
C LEU A 13 -18.82 8.36 19.54
N PHE A 14 -18.10 8.09 20.64
CA PHE A 14 -16.63 8.17 20.68
C PHE A 14 -15.92 6.84 20.37
N THR A 15 -16.64 5.72 20.27
CA THR A 15 -16.04 4.40 20.06
C THR A 15 -16.08 3.90 18.61
N SER A 16 -16.59 4.69 17.65
CA SER A 16 -16.79 4.23 16.27
C SER A 16 -15.59 4.43 15.33
N CYS A 17 -14.44 4.92 15.81
CA CYS A 17 -13.23 5.06 15.00
C CYS A 17 -12.18 4.03 15.41
N THR A 18 -12.39 2.77 15.04
CA THR A 18 -11.29 1.84 14.84
C THR A 18 -10.63 2.17 13.51
N GLU A 19 -9.46 2.81 13.53
CA GLU A 19 -8.58 2.87 12.35
C GLU A 19 -8.20 1.43 11.97
N GLY A 20 -8.95 0.86 11.02
CA GLY A 20 -8.64 -0.47 10.50
C GLY A 20 -7.30 -0.45 9.79
N THR A 21 -6.46 -1.46 10.00
CA THR A 21 -5.24 -1.62 9.22
C THR A 21 -5.60 -1.86 7.76
N LYS A 22 -5.20 -0.96 6.86
CA LYS A 22 -5.48 -1.05 5.42
C LYS A 22 -5.13 -2.45 4.88
N GLU A 23 -6.08 -3.10 4.21
CA GLU A 23 -5.93 -4.50 3.77
C GLU A 23 -5.13 -4.64 2.46
N TYR A 24 -4.93 -3.54 1.74
CA TYR A 24 -4.34 -3.53 0.41
C TYR A 24 -3.18 -2.54 0.33
N PHE A 25 -2.13 -2.92 -0.39
CA PHE A 25 -1.22 -1.97 -1.01
C PHE A 25 -1.87 -1.44 -2.28
N GLU A 26 -1.78 -0.14 -2.50
CA GLU A 26 -2.26 0.46 -3.73
C GLU A 26 -1.45 1.67 -4.14
N GLY A 27 -1.43 1.93 -5.43
CA GLY A 27 -0.70 3.05 -6.00
C GLY A 27 -0.58 2.92 -7.51
N TYR A 28 0.32 3.72 -8.05
CA TYR A 28 0.50 3.86 -9.49
C TYR A 28 1.91 3.51 -9.93
N VAL A 29 2.07 2.99 -11.13
CA VAL A 29 3.38 2.68 -11.73
C VAL A 29 3.50 3.31 -13.10
N TYR A 30 4.56 4.10 -13.28
CA TYR A 30 4.79 4.94 -14.45
C TYR A 30 6.19 4.71 -15.02
N TYR A 31 6.39 5.11 -16.26
CA TYR A 31 7.70 5.35 -16.87
C TYR A 31 7.68 6.74 -17.46
N LYS A 32 8.53 7.63 -16.92
CA LYS A 32 8.40 9.06 -17.16
C LYS A 32 6.95 9.48 -16.85
N GLU A 33 6.26 10.10 -17.79
CA GLU A 33 4.87 10.54 -17.62
C GLU A 33 3.84 9.54 -18.18
N LYS A 34 4.25 8.33 -18.56
CA LYS A 34 3.36 7.32 -19.15
C LYS A 34 2.98 6.24 -18.12
N PRO A 35 1.68 5.95 -17.92
CA PRO A 35 1.28 4.84 -17.07
C PRO A 35 1.76 3.52 -17.65
N LEU A 36 2.24 2.62 -16.78
CA LEU A 36 2.67 1.29 -17.19
C LEU A 36 1.59 0.26 -16.87
N LYS A 37 0.90 -0.20 -17.91
CA LYS A 37 0.02 -1.38 -17.82
C LYS A 37 0.83 -2.66 -17.72
N GLY A 38 0.35 -3.66 -16.99
CA GLY A 38 0.96 -4.99 -17.01
C GLY A 38 2.29 -5.07 -16.24
N VAL A 39 2.50 -4.23 -15.24
CA VAL A 39 3.58 -4.40 -14.25
C VAL A 39 3.09 -5.41 -13.23
N VAL A 40 3.88 -6.42 -12.92
CA VAL A 40 3.58 -7.39 -11.87
C VAL A 40 4.18 -6.89 -10.56
N ILE A 41 3.35 -6.81 -9.52
CA ILE A 41 3.74 -6.42 -8.16
C ILE A 41 3.60 -7.63 -7.26
N THR A 42 4.65 -7.93 -6.50
CA THR A 42 4.63 -8.96 -5.45
C THR A 42 5.06 -8.38 -4.11
N GLU A 43 4.52 -8.93 -3.04
CA GLU A 43 5.02 -8.70 -1.69
C GLU A 43 6.28 -9.56 -1.47
N GLY A 44 7.39 -8.94 -1.06
CA GLY A 44 8.73 -9.55 -1.10
C GLY A 44 9.06 -10.54 0.01
N HIS A 45 8.10 -11.32 0.50
CA HIS A 45 8.35 -12.38 1.49
C HIS A 45 9.14 -13.54 0.89
N SER A 46 9.88 -14.26 1.74
CA SER A 46 10.69 -15.42 1.36
C SER A 46 9.87 -16.72 1.18
N GLU A 47 8.54 -16.65 1.19
CA GLU A 47 7.65 -17.81 1.19
C GLU A 47 6.93 -18.03 -0.15
N PRO A 48 6.55 -19.28 -0.49
CA PRO A 48 6.06 -19.67 -1.82
C PRO A 48 4.69 -19.10 -2.19
N ASN A 49 3.96 -18.48 -1.25
CA ASN A 49 2.64 -17.90 -1.48
C ASN A 49 2.73 -16.43 -1.90
N ASN A 50 3.38 -16.18 -3.04
CA ASN A 50 3.49 -14.83 -3.59
C ASN A 50 2.11 -14.33 -4.02
N VAL A 51 1.44 -13.54 -3.18
CA VAL A 51 0.30 -12.74 -3.62
C VAL A 51 0.82 -11.74 -4.64
N PHE A 52 0.19 -11.70 -5.81
CA PHE A 52 0.57 -10.78 -6.88
C PHE A 52 -0.63 -10.00 -7.40
N SER A 53 -0.34 -8.81 -7.92
CA SER A 53 -1.28 -7.99 -8.67
C SER A 53 -0.61 -7.51 -9.94
N THR A 54 -1.41 -7.08 -10.91
CA THR A 54 -0.92 -6.46 -12.13
C THR A 54 -1.53 -5.08 -12.31
N THR A 55 -0.76 -4.12 -12.83
CA THR A 55 -1.30 -2.79 -13.12
C THR A 55 -2.28 -2.78 -14.30
N ASP A 56 -3.31 -1.94 -14.19
CA ASP A 56 -4.28 -1.69 -15.25
C ASP A 56 -3.76 -0.69 -16.32
N SER A 57 -4.63 -0.25 -17.24
CA SER A 57 -4.26 0.72 -18.28
C SER A 57 -3.87 2.11 -17.78
N LEU A 58 -4.29 2.48 -16.57
CA LEU A 58 -3.94 3.73 -15.90
C LEU A 58 -2.67 3.58 -15.06
N GLY A 59 -2.07 2.38 -15.03
CA GLY A 59 -0.90 2.08 -14.22
C GLY A 59 -1.25 1.84 -12.75
N TYR A 60 -2.53 1.78 -12.39
CA TYR A 60 -2.98 1.54 -11.01
C TYR A 60 -2.85 0.05 -10.66
N PHE A 61 -2.44 -0.24 -9.42
CA PHE A 61 -2.49 -1.58 -8.85
C PHE A 61 -3.17 -1.57 -7.48
N LYS A 62 -3.78 -2.71 -7.13
CA LYS A 62 -4.31 -3.00 -5.81
C LYS A 62 -3.92 -4.43 -5.42
N LEU A 63 -2.92 -4.54 -4.54
CA LEU A 63 -2.38 -5.82 -4.08
C LEU A 63 -2.91 -6.12 -2.68
N LYS A 64 -3.62 -7.24 -2.51
CA LYS A 64 -4.02 -7.69 -1.18
C LYS A 64 -2.78 -8.07 -0.38
N ARG A 65 -2.69 -7.57 0.84
CA ARG A 65 -1.58 -7.88 1.74
C ARG A 65 -1.64 -9.35 2.14
N PHE A 66 -0.51 -10.04 2.09
CA PHE A 66 -0.37 -11.37 2.65
C PHE A 66 -0.50 -11.32 4.19
N SER A 67 0.22 -10.39 4.82
CA SER A 67 0.14 -10.14 6.26
C SER A 67 -0.26 -8.71 6.59
N GLN A 68 -1.23 -8.57 7.49
CA GLN A 68 -1.65 -7.27 8.02
C GLN A 68 -0.66 -6.69 9.04
N THR A 69 0.30 -7.50 9.51
CA THR A 69 1.29 -7.10 10.52
C THR A 69 2.69 -6.93 9.96
N TYR A 70 3.05 -7.66 8.89
CA TYR A 70 4.43 -7.71 8.39
C TYR A 70 4.51 -7.62 6.86
N ALA A 71 5.18 -6.58 6.35
CA ALA A 71 5.58 -6.43 4.97
C ALA A 71 6.77 -5.45 4.91
N ASP A 72 7.90 -5.90 4.38
CA ASP A 72 9.14 -5.13 4.33
C ASP A 72 9.29 -4.37 3.00
N LYS A 73 8.93 -5.02 1.89
CA LYS A 73 9.13 -4.49 0.54
C LYS A 73 8.09 -4.97 -0.47
N LEU A 74 7.91 -4.16 -1.51
CA LEU A 74 7.23 -4.54 -2.75
C LEU A 74 8.23 -4.66 -3.89
N ILE A 75 8.03 -5.65 -4.75
CA ILE A 75 8.87 -5.90 -5.93
C ILE A 75 8.02 -5.66 -7.18
N PHE A 76 8.53 -4.84 -8.10
CA PHE A 76 7.87 -4.41 -9.32
C PHE A 76 8.65 -4.95 -10.52
N SER A 77 8.00 -5.76 -11.35
CA SER A 77 8.64 -6.41 -12.49
C SER A 77 7.84 -6.26 -13.78
N LYS A 78 8.55 -5.99 -14.87
CA LYS A 78 7.97 -5.89 -16.21
C LYS A 78 9.03 -6.17 -17.27
N LYS A 79 8.68 -6.95 -18.30
CA LYS A 79 9.57 -7.21 -19.44
C LYS A 79 10.03 -5.89 -20.08
N GLY A 80 11.33 -5.76 -20.32
CA GLY A 80 11.95 -4.54 -20.87
C GLY A 80 12.16 -3.40 -19.87
N PHE A 81 11.90 -3.64 -18.57
CA PHE A 81 12.19 -2.71 -17.47
C PHE A 81 13.08 -3.39 -16.43
N LYS A 82 13.88 -2.59 -15.74
CA LYS A 82 14.64 -3.05 -14.58
C LYS A 82 13.64 -3.41 -13.47
N THR A 83 13.86 -4.52 -12.79
CA THR A 83 13.08 -4.87 -11.60
C THR A 83 13.41 -3.88 -10.50
N ASP A 84 12.39 -3.24 -9.94
CA ASP A 84 12.52 -2.27 -8.85
C ASP A 84 11.96 -2.85 -7.55
N THR A 85 12.67 -2.61 -6.44
CA THR A 85 12.25 -3.05 -5.11
C THR A 85 12.10 -1.83 -4.22
N VAL A 86 10.92 -1.67 -3.61
CA VAL A 86 10.63 -0.55 -2.71
C VAL A 86 10.49 -1.07 -1.29
N PHE A 87 11.39 -0.63 -0.41
CA PHE A 87 11.21 -0.81 1.04
C PHE A 87 10.08 0.10 1.52
N LEU A 88 9.09 -0.50 2.18
CA LEU A 88 7.85 0.16 2.57
C LEU A 88 8.04 1.16 3.71
N SER A 89 9.00 0.90 4.60
CA SER A 89 9.30 1.78 5.74
C SER A 89 10.28 2.89 5.37
N ARG A 90 9.88 4.15 5.59
CA ARG A 90 10.71 5.35 5.41
C ARG A 90 10.80 6.11 6.73
N GLY A 91 11.94 6.77 7.00
CA GLY A 91 12.13 7.59 8.20
C GLY A 91 12.43 6.80 9.47
N ARG A 92 12.99 5.58 9.37
CA ARG A 92 13.21 4.66 10.50
C ARG A 92 13.97 5.27 11.70
N HIS A 93 14.82 6.26 11.46
CA HIS A 93 15.63 6.93 12.48
C HIS A 93 15.34 8.43 12.61
N SER A 94 14.37 8.97 11.87
CA SER A 94 14.01 10.39 11.91
C SER A 94 12.55 10.55 11.52
N PRO A 95 11.68 11.02 12.43
CA PRO A 95 10.29 11.30 12.14
C PRO A 95 10.15 12.28 10.97
N PRO A 96 9.04 12.23 10.23
CA PRO A 96 7.92 11.30 10.34
C PRO A 96 8.15 9.91 9.71
N PHE A 97 7.60 8.87 10.34
CA PHE A 97 7.64 7.50 9.83
C PHE A 97 6.48 7.28 8.83
N TYR A 98 6.80 6.82 7.63
CA TYR A 98 5.81 6.55 6.59
C TYR A 98 5.86 5.10 6.12
N ARG A 99 4.69 4.50 5.91
CA ARG A 99 4.53 3.23 5.21
C ARG A 99 4.04 3.48 3.79
N LEU A 100 4.92 3.41 2.81
CA LEU A 100 4.57 3.61 1.41
C LEU A 100 3.47 2.63 0.95
N PHE A 101 2.63 3.08 0.01
CA PHE A 101 1.50 2.35 -0.58
C PHE A 101 0.41 1.88 0.40
N LEU A 102 0.50 2.30 1.67
CA LEU A 102 -0.51 2.05 2.71
C LEU A 102 -1.15 3.34 3.25
N ARG A 103 -0.78 4.50 2.69
CA ARG A 103 -1.29 5.80 3.12
C ARG A 103 -2.61 6.12 2.42
N GLU A 104 -3.33 7.12 2.93
CA GLU A 104 -4.51 7.70 2.26
C GLU A 104 -4.14 8.57 1.05
N GLN A 105 -2.85 8.79 0.80
CA GLN A 105 -2.34 9.47 -0.39
C GLN A 105 -1.93 8.47 -1.49
N SER A 106 -2.03 8.91 -2.75
CA SER A 106 -1.61 8.10 -3.90
C SER A 106 -0.09 8.06 -4.03
N ASP A 107 0.49 6.89 -3.75
CA ASP A 107 1.92 6.64 -3.96
C ASP A 107 2.19 6.18 -5.39
N THR A 108 3.27 6.69 -5.98
CA THR A 108 3.64 6.41 -7.37
C THR A 108 5.09 5.94 -7.46
N LEU A 109 5.31 4.84 -8.20
CA LEU A 109 6.64 4.36 -8.58
C LEU A 109 6.94 4.70 -10.04
N PHE A 110 8.15 5.20 -10.31
CA PHE A 110 8.66 5.40 -11.67
C PHE A 110 9.71 4.35 -12.01
N MET A 111 9.35 3.36 -12.83
CA MET A 111 10.27 2.30 -13.26
C MET A 111 11.28 2.81 -14.29
N LYS A 112 12.45 2.16 -14.35
CA LYS A 112 13.49 2.44 -15.36
C LYS A 112 13.58 1.32 -16.41
N ARG A 113 13.98 1.66 -17.63
CA ARG A 113 14.27 0.67 -18.69
C ARG A 113 15.50 -0.17 -18.31
N LYS A 114 15.59 -1.40 -18.83
CA LYS A 114 16.88 -2.10 -18.89
C LYS A 114 17.72 -1.36 -19.92
N GLU A 115 18.94 -0.99 -19.54
CA GLU A 115 19.96 -0.48 -20.47
C GLU A 115 20.31 -1.54 -21.51
#